data_AF-A0A929E891-F1
#
_entry.id   AF-A0A929E891-F1
#
_cell.length_a   1.000
_cell.length_b   1.000
_cell.length_c   1.000
_cell.angle_alpha   90.00
_cell.angle_beta   90.00
_cell.angle_gamma   90.00
#
_symmetry.space_group_name_H-M   'P 1'
#
loop_
_entity.id
_entity.type
_entity.pdbx_description
1 polymer ?
#
loop_
_entity_poly.entity_id
_entity_poly.type
_entity_poly.pdbx_seq_one_letter_code
_entity_poly.pdbx_strand_id
1 'polypeptide(L)'
;IEGGLTTIEEKSLGAIIKAGSAPLQGVLNYGERPSGKGLYFMDGPARTAELLVGTAAAGCQLMIFSMGGGLPSLLPMLPAAPAQFPVMPVIKMSGNPDGYEKRKDIIDIYVGSVIEGEETIQQAGERLLREFVQVASGKKQTHFERGTYEEPLLIQIDGPSL
;
A
#
# COMPACT_ATOMS: atom_id res chain seq x y z
N ILE A 1 23.65 7.83 2.16
CA ILE A 1 22.52 6.97 1.76
C ILE A 1 21.70 6.72 3.01
N GLU A 2 20.72 7.56 3.26
CA GLU A 2 19.85 7.47 4.43
C GLU A 2 18.68 6.56 4.02
N GLY A 3 18.56 5.35 4.60
CA GLY A 3 17.52 4.37 4.24
C GLY A 3 17.98 3.05 3.62
N GLY A 4 19.29 2.81 3.51
CA GLY A 4 19.84 1.46 3.25
C GLY A 4 19.73 0.92 1.81
N LEU A 5 19.26 1.73 0.85
CA LEU A 5 19.19 1.36 -0.57
C LEU A 5 20.27 2.05 -1.38
N THR A 6 21.10 1.28 -2.07
CA THR A 6 22.21 1.80 -2.88
C THR A 6 21.83 2.01 -4.34
N THR A 7 20.81 1.32 -4.83
CA THR A 7 20.41 1.35 -6.26
C THR A 7 18.89 1.36 -6.47
N ILE A 8 18.45 1.75 -7.67
CA ILE A 8 17.03 1.69 -8.06
C ILE A 8 16.57 0.25 -8.25
N GLU A 9 17.49 -0.62 -8.66
CA GLU A 9 17.33 -2.06 -8.80
C GLU A 9 16.99 -2.68 -7.44
N GLU A 10 17.75 -2.39 -6.38
CA GLU A 10 17.46 -2.88 -5.03
C GLU A 10 16.06 -2.47 -4.55
N LYS A 11 15.65 -1.22 -4.83
CA LYS A 11 14.30 -0.74 -4.52
C LYS A 11 13.24 -1.52 -5.30
N SER A 12 13.48 -1.81 -6.58
CA SER A 12 12.57 -2.52 -7.46
C SER A 12 12.46 -4.01 -7.08
N LEU A 13 13.56 -4.63 -6.67
CA LEU A 13 13.56 -5.99 -6.11
C LEU A 13 12.72 -6.06 -4.82
N GLY A 14 12.88 -5.10 -3.90
CA GLY A 14 12.00 -5.04 -2.73
C GLY A 14 10.53 -4.83 -3.12
N ALA A 15 10.28 -4.12 -4.22
CA ALA A 15 8.92 -3.89 -4.69
C ALA A 15 8.26 -5.17 -5.22
N ILE A 16 8.97 -5.96 -6.03
CA ILE A 16 8.42 -7.17 -6.68
C ILE A 16 8.14 -8.31 -5.69
N ILE A 17 8.90 -8.41 -4.60
CA ILE A 17 8.71 -9.44 -3.56
C ILE A 17 7.30 -9.39 -2.95
N LYS A 18 6.63 -8.23 -2.94
CA LYS A 18 5.24 -8.09 -2.47
C LYS A 18 4.24 -8.89 -3.30
N ALA A 19 4.55 -9.20 -4.56
CA ALA A 19 3.70 -10.02 -5.41
C ALA A 19 3.69 -11.51 -5.00
N GLY A 20 4.62 -11.92 -4.14
CA GLY A 20 4.80 -13.31 -3.74
C GLY A 20 5.32 -14.17 -4.89
N SER A 21 4.87 -15.42 -4.95
CA SER A 21 5.33 -16.43 -5.91
C SER A 21 4.21 -17.01 -6.77
N ALA A 22 3.01 -16.43 -6.74
CA ALA A 22 1.89 -16.89 -7.56
C ALA A 22 2.16 -16.66 -9.06
N PRO A 23 1.69 -17.54 -9.97
CA PRO A 23 1.85 -17.32 -11.40
C PRO A 23 1.15 -16.04 -11.86
N LEU A 24 1.85 -15.21 -12.62
CA LEU A 24 1.28 -14.02 -13.25
C LEU A 24 0.23 -14.41 -14.29
N GLN A 25 -0.98 -13.88 -14.15
CA GLN A 25 -2.11 -14.15 -15.06
C GLN A 25 -2.20 -13.14 -16.20
N GLY A 26 -1.64 -11.94 -16.02
CA GLY A 26 -1.64 -10.92 -17.07
C GLY A 26 -1.21 -9.54 -16.56
N VAL A 27 -1.11 -8.62 -17.52
CA VAL A 27 -0.90 -7.20 -17.29
C VAL A 27 -2.19 -6.47 -17.62
N LEU A 28 -2.58 -5.52 -16.76
CA LEU A 28 -3.77 -4.70 -16.86
C LEU A 28 -3.34 -3.28 -17.20
N ASN A 29 -4.06 -2.61 -18.08
CA ASN A 29 -3.95 -1.16 -18.23
C ASN A 29 -4.49 -0.46 -16.96
N TYR A 30 -4.17 0.81 -16.79
CA TYR A 30 -4.68 1.62 -15.69
C TYR A 30 -6.21 1.60 -15.64
N GLY A 31 -6.79 1.14 -14.52
CA GLY A 31 -8.24 0.99 -14.34
C GLY A 31 -8.88 -0.21 -15.06
N GLU A 32 -8.10 -1.05 -15.75
CA GLU A 32 -8.62 -2.24 -16.40
C GLU A 32 -8.99 -3.31 -15.37
N ARG A 33 -10.22 -3.82 -15.47
CA ARG A 33 -10.72 -4.88 -14.60
C ARG A 33 -10.09 -6.23 -14.97
N PRO A 34 -9.57 -7.02 -14.02
CA PRO A 34 -9.06 -8.36 -14.30
C PRO A 34 -10.15 -9.28 -14.87
N SER A 35 -9.77 -10.10 -15.84
CA SER A 35 -10.66 -11.07 -16.51
C SER A 35 -10.98 -12.32 -15.67
N GLY A 36 -10.23 -12.55 -14.59
CA GLY A 36 -10.33 -13.74 -13.76
C GLY A 36 -9.64 -13.60 -12.40
N LYS A 37 -9.45 -14.73 -11.72
CA LYS A 37 -8.77 -14.80 -10.42
C LYS A 37 -7.27 -15.02 -10.62
N GLY A 38 -6.46 -14.45 -9.73
CA GLY A 38 -5.02 -14.70 -9.65
C GLY A 38 -4.23 -13.42 -9.48
N LEU A 39 -2.93 -13.49 -9.76
CA LEU A 39 -2.01 -12.36 -9.68
C LEU A 39 -2.00 -11.60 -11.01
N TYR A 40 -2.22 -10.28 -10.96
CA TYR A 40 -2.14 -9.39 -12.11
C TYR A 40 -1.22 -8.20 -11.79
N PHE A 41 -0.51 -7.69 -12.80
CA PHE A 41 0.20 -6.41 -12.71
C PHE A 41 -0.62 -5.33 -13.39
N MET A 42 -0.91 -4.23 -12.71
CA MET A 42 -1.45 -3.04 -13.36
C MET A 42 -0.28 -2.14 -13.79
N ASP A 43 -0.20 -1.83 -15.08
CA ASP A 43 0.70 -0.82 -15.61
C ASP A 43 0.08 0.56 -15.39
N GLY A 44 0.69 1.35 -14.52
CA GLY A 44 0.18 2.63 -14.07
C GLY A 44 1.15 3.37 -13.14
N PRO A 45 0.84 4.62 -12.78
CA PRO A 45 1.73 5.47 -12.01
C PRO A 45 1.95 4.94 -10.60
N ALA A 46 3.18 5.11 -10.11
CA ALA A 46 3.57 4.78 -8.74
C ALA A 46 3.21 5.88 -7.73
N ARG A 47 2.53 6.96 -8.15
CA ARG A 47 2.09 8.03 -7.25
C ARG A 47 0.86 7.55 -6.49
N THR A 48 0.90 7.63 -5.16
CA THR A 48 -0.12 7.05 -4.26
C THR A 48 -1.55 7.42 -4.64
N ALA A 49 -1.84 8.70 -4.91
CA ALA A 49 -3.18 9.15 -5.26
C ALA A 49 -3.71 8.50 -6.56
N GLU A 50 -2.89 8.46 -7.60
CA GLU A 50 -3.26 7.86 -8.89
C GLU A 50 -3.35 6.33 -8.79
N LEU A 51 -2.43 5.69 -8.06
CA LEU A 51 -2.41 4.25 -7.84
C LEU A 51 -3.68 3.76 -7.12
N LEU A 52 -4.12 4.47 -6.09
CA LEU A 52 -5.35 4.15 -5.35
C LEU A 52 -6.57 4.23 -6.27
N VAL A 53 -6.67 5.29 -7.06
CA VAL A 53 -7.79 5.48 -8.00
C VAL A 53 -7.79 4.42 -9.09
N GLY A 54 -6.63 4.10 -9.68
CA GLY A 54 -6.54 3.11 -10.76
C GLY A 54 -6.94 1.72 -10.31
N THR A 55 -6.43 1.28 -9.17
CA THR A 55 -6.78 -0.03 -8.59
C THR A 55 -8.25 -0.09 -8.16
N ALA A 56 -8.79 0.97 -7.58
CA ALA A 56 -10.22 1.06 -7.26
C ALA A 56 -11.09 1.03 -8.53
N ALA A 57 -10.71 1.75 -9.59
CA ALA A 57 -11.40 1.73 -10.88
C ALA A 57 -11.41 0.35 -11.54
N ALA A 58 -10.34 -0.43 -11.36
CA ALA A 58 -10.27 -1.84 -11.77
C ALA A 58 -11.11 -2.80 -10.91
N GLY A 59 -11.75 -2.30 -9.84
CA GLY A 59 -12.62 -3.08 -8.96
C GLY A 59 -11.92 -3.66 -7.72
N CYS A 60 -10.76 -3.12 -7.32
CA CYS A 60 -10.16 -3.46 -6.04
C CYS A 60 -11.10 -3.05 -4.88
N GLN A 61 -11.28 -3.94 -3.90
CA GLN A 61 -12.17 -3.71 -2.76
C GLN A 61 -11.45 -3.47 -1.44
N LEU A 62 -10.15 -3.78 -1.38
CA LEU A 62 -9.31 -3.58 -0.20
C LEU A 62 -7.86 -3.55 -0.63
N MET A 63 -7.09 -2.58 -0.13
CA MET A 63 -5.67 -2.46 -0.41
C MET A 63 -4.82 -2.62 0.84
N ILE A 64 -3.66 -3.25 0.67
CA ILE A 64 -2.57 -3.19 1.64
C ILE A 64 -1.50 -2.23 1.10
N PHE A 65 -1.21 -1.18 1.86
CA PHE A 65 -0.23 -0.16 1.50
C PHE A 65 0.98 -0.21 2.45
N SER A 66 2.14 -0.60 1.93
CA SER A 66 3.39 -0.64 2.69
C SER A 66 4.06 0.74 2.71
N MET A 67 4.14 1.36 3.88
CA MET A 67 4.90 2.58 4.11
C MET A 67 6.35 2.26 4.45
N GLY A 68 7.28 2.73 3.62
CA GLY A 68 8.71 2.71 3.92
C GLY A 68 9.15 3.91 4.76
N GLY A 69 10.46 4.01 5.02
CA GLY A 69 11.09 5.10 5.79
C GLY A 69 11.38 6.39 5.04
N GLY A 70 10.77 6.62 3.87
CA GLY A 70 11.00 7.83 3.08
C GLY A 70 10.33 9.08 3.66
N LEU A 71 10.49 10.23 2.99
CA LEU A 71 9.82 11.50 3.35
C LEU A 71 8.33 11.37 3.74
N PRO A 72 7.50 10.52 3.09
CA PRO A 72 6.10 10.32 3.50
C PRO A 72 5.90 9.74 4.92
N SER A 73 6.86 8.99 5.47
CA SER A 73 6.79 8.55 6.87
C SER A 73 7.19 9.64 7.86
N LEU A 74 7.89 10.70 7.39
CA LEU A 74 8.41 11.78 8.22
C LEU A 74 7.55 13.05 8.17
N LEU A 75 6.84 13.31 7.07
CA LEU A 75 6.02 14.51 6.89
C LEU A 75 4.53 14.17 6.89
N PRO A 76 3.77 14.58 7.92
CA PRO A 76 2.36 14.24 8.05
C PRO A 76 1.48 14.90 6.99
N MET A 77 1.95 15.96 6.32
CA MET A 77 1.21 16.72 5.32
C MET A 77 1.52 16.30 3.87
N LEU A 78 2.31 15.23 3.65
CA LEU A 78 2.57 14.77 2.29
C LEU A 78 1.33 14.06 1.72
N PRO A 79 1.05 14.19 0.41
CA PRO A 79 -0.11 13.65 -0.32
C PRO A 79 -0.29 12.10 -0.32
N ALA A 80 0.39 11.41 0.59
CA ALA A 80 0.43 9.96 0.70
C ALA A 80 0.28 9.48 2.15
N ALA A 81 0.28 10.39 3.13
CA ALA A 81 0.41 10.02 4.53
C ALA A 81 -0.91 10.05 5.33
N PRO A 82 -1.77 11.08 5.27
CA PRO A 82 -2.99 11.10 6.09
C PRO A 82 -4.33 11.09 5.31
N ALA A 83 -4.33 11.09 3.97
CA ALA A 83 -5.57 11.22 3.19
C ALA A 83 -6.62 10.17 3.51
N GLN A 84 -7.89 10.55 3.53
CA GLN A 84 -8.98 9.60 3.44
C GLN A 84 -9.16 9.18 1.97
N PHE A 85 -9.38 7.89 1.72
CA PHE A 85 -9.81 7.42 0.40
C PHE A 85 -11.22 6.82 0.50
N PRO A 86 -12.22 7.45 -0.13
CA PRO A 86 -13.63 7.13 0.11
C PRO A 86 -14.10 5.88 -0.65
N VAL A 87 -13.26 5.28 -1.50
CA VAL A 87 -13.70 4.22 -2.43
C VAL A 87 -13.47 2.81 -1.88
N MET A 88 -12.37 2.58 -1.16
CA MET A 88 -12.05 1.28 -0.55
C MET A 88 -11.20 1.44 0.72
N PRO A 89 -11.31 0.52 1.69
CA PRO A 89 -10.41 0.46 2.83
C PRO A 89 -8.96 0.23 2.40
N VAL A 90 -8.04 0.94 3.04
CA VAL A 90 -6.59 0.76 2.87
C VAL A 90 -5.96 0.48 4.22
N ILE A 91 -5.35 -0.70 4.32
CA ILE A 91 -4.57 -1.11 5.49
C ILE A 91 -3.14 -0.63 5.28
N LYS A 92 -2.70 0.31 6.10
CA LYS A 92 -1.32 0.79 6.09
C LYS A 92 -0.45 -0.06 7.00
N MET A 93 0.66 -0.54 6.46
CA MET A 93 1.66 -1.26 7.26
C MET A 93 3.03 -0.59 7.20
N SER A 94 3.87 -0.83 8.21
CA SER A 94 5.27 -0.41 8.21
C SER A 94 6.17 -1.50 8.77
N GLY A 95 7.29 -1.73 8.10
CA GLY A 95 8.41 -2.53 8.63
C GLY A 95 9.52 -1.68 9.27
N ASN A 96 9.37 -0.35 9.27
CA ASN A 96 10.35 0.58 9.84
C ASN A 96 9.93 0.96 11.28
N PRO A 97 10.71 0.62 12.33
CA PRO A 97 10.40 0.97 13.72
C PRO A 97 10.25 2.48 13.92
N ASP A 98 11.19 3.29 13.41
CA ASP A 98 11.16 4.75 13.59
C ASP A 98 9.94 5.39 12.92
N GLY A 99 9.61 4.89 11.72
CA GLY A 99 8.44 5.33 10.96
C GLY A 99 7.15 4.95 11.68
N TYR A 100 7.10 3.75 12.27
CA TYR A 100 5.96 3.28 13.03
C TYR A 100 5.76 4.09 14.31
N GLU A 101 6.79 4.25 15.13
CA GLU A 101 6.73 5.01 16.39
C GLU A 101 6.24 6.45 16.18
N LYS A 102 6.73 7.11 15.12
CA LYS A 102 6.31 8.47 14.78
C LYS A 102 4.88 8.55 14.23
N ARG A 103 4.36 7.47 13.62
CA ARG A 103 3.12 7.47 12.82
C ARG A 103 2.13 6.37 13.19
N LYS A 104 2.06 6.00 14.47
CA LYS A 104 1.07 5.05 15.03
C LYS A 104 -0.38 5.50 14.78
N ASP A 105 -0.59 6.79 14.57
CA ASP A 105 -1.88 7.40 14.27
C ASP A 105 -2.43 7.01 12.89
N ILE A 106 -1.57 6.64 11.94
CA ILE A 106 -1.96 6.28 10.56
C ILE A 106 -1.56 4.88 10.12
N ILE A 107 -0.73 4.16 10.89
CA ILE A 107 -0.29 2.80 10.55
C ILE A 107 -1.15 1.78 11.30
N ASP A 108 -1.86 0.94 10.54
CA ASP A 108 -2.70 -0.12 11.10
C ASP A 108 -1.90 -1.31 11.63
N ILE A 109 -0.78 -1.65 10.99
CA ILE A 109 -0.01 -2.86 11.28
C ILE A 109 1.49 -2.58 11.24
N TYR A 110 2.16 -2.85 12.36
CA TYR A 110 3.62 -2.96 12.39
C TYR A 110 4.07 -4.38 12.05
N VAL A 111 5.08 -4.51 11.18
CA VAL A 111 5.68 -5.79 10.75
C VAL A 111 7.21 -5.79 10.87
N GLY A 112 7.80 -4.79 11.54
CA GLY A 112 9.26 -4.74 11.76
C GLY A 112 9.77 -5.77 12.77
N SER A 113 8.87 -6.33 13.58
CA SER A 113 9.06 -7.51 14.44
C SER A 113 9.72 -8.70 13.73
N VAL A 114 9.56 -8.81 12.40
CA VAL A 114 10.25 -9.81 11.58
C VAL A 114 11.76 -9.57 11.52
N ILE A 115 12.19 -8.32 11.35
CA ILE A 115 13.61 -7.94 11.30
C ILE A 115 14.22 -7.97 12.71
N GLU A 116 13.41 -7.68 13.73
CA GLU A 116 13.78 -7.72 15.15
C GLU A 116 13.89 -9.17 15.68
N GLY A 117 13.43 -10.16 14.92
CA GLY A 117 13.48 -11.58 15.28
C GLY A 117 12.41 -12.03 16.27
N GLU A 118 11.38 -11.20 16.50
CA GLU A 118 10.27 -11.52 17.41
C GLU A 118 9.22 -12.43 16.76
N GLU A 119 9.09 -12.38 15.43
CA GLU A 119 8.23 -13.28 14.67
C GLU A 119 8.84 -13.67 13.32
N THR A 120 8.39 -14.81 12.78
CA THR A 120 8.72 -15.24 11.42
C THR A 120 7.87 -14.50 10.39
N ILE A 121 8.34 -14.48 9.13
CA ILE A 121 7.57 -13.92 7.99
C ILE A 121 6.18 -14.59 7.90
N GLN A 122 6.10 -15.90 8.16
CA GLN A 122 4.86 -16.66 8.12
C GLN A 122 3.89 -16.19 9.20
N GLN A 123 4.36 -16.01 10.44
CA GLN A 123 3.54 -15.49 11.55
C GLN A 123 3.03 -14.07 11.27
N ALA A 124 3.91 -13.19 10.76
CA ALA A 124 3.52 -11.84 10.34
C ALA A 124 2.47 -11.88 9.22
N GLY A 125 2.64 -12.77 8.24
CA GLY A 125 1.70 -12.99 7.14
C GLY A 125 0.33 -13.47 7.60
N GLU A 126 0.27 -14.41 8.55
CA GLU A 126 -0.99 -14.86 9.14
C GLU A 126 -1.69 -13.76 9.93
N ARG A 127 -0.93 -12.95 10.67
CA ARG A 127 -1.46 -11.80 11.41
C ARG A 127 -2.03 -10.75 10.46
N LEU A 128 -1.30 -10.43 9.39
CA LEU A 128 -1.77 -9.54 8.32
C LEU A 128 -3.03 -10.08 7.65
N LEU A 129 -3.10 -11.39 7.36
CA LEU A 129 -4.28 -12.02 6.77
C LEU A 129 -5.50 -11.94 7.70
N ARG A 130 -5.31 -12.18 9.01
CA ARG A 130 -6.39 -12.02 10.00
C ARG A 130 -6.93 -10.59 9.99
N GLU A 131 -6.04 -9.61 10.02
CA GLU A 131 -6.41 -8.19 9.95
C GLU A 131 -7.14 -7.84 8.65
N PHE A 132 -6.63 -8.30 7.50
CA PHE A 132 -7.27 -8.14 6.21
C PHE A 132 -8.71 -8.65 6.20
N VAL A 133 -8.95 -9.85 6.76
CA VAL A 133 -10.29 -10.44 6.84
C VAL A 133 -11.21 -9.63 7.77
N GLN A 134 -10.71 -9.11 8.90
CA GLN A 134 -11.53 -8.29 9.80
C GLN A 134 -11.98 -6.98 9.13
N VAL A 135 -11.08 -6.33 8.40
CA VAL A 135 -11.38 -5.11 7.63
C VAL A 135 -12.35 -5.41 6.49
N ALA A 136 -12.07 -6.45 5.69
CA ALA A 136 -12.96 -6.88 4.60
C ALA A 136 -14.37 -7.27 5.11
N SER A 137 -14.48 -7.74 6.35
CA SER A 137 -15.76 -8.10 6.99
C SER A 137 -16.46 -6.91 7.66
N GLY A 138 -15.90 -5.71 7.61
CA GLY A 138 -16.44 -4.52 8.30
C GLY A 138 -16.35 -4.56 9.83
N LYS A 139 -15.57 -5.50 10.40
CA LYS A 139 -15.42 -5.67 11.85
C LYS A 139 -14.35 -4.74 12.45
N LYS A 140 -13.48 -4.19 11.60
CA LYS A 140 -12.43 -3.25 11.96
C LYS A 140 -12.33 -2.18 10.88
N GLN A 141 -12.26 -0.91 11.28
CA GLN A 141 -12.01 0.20 10.36
C GLN A 141 -10.52 0.54 10.37
N THR A 142 -9.96 0.86 9.20
CA THR A 142 -8.56 1.27 9.11
C THR A 142 -8.38 2.69 9.62
N HIS A 143 -7.13 3.07 9.92
CA HIS A 143 -6.79 4.46 10.22
C HIS A 143 -7.05 5.38 9.03
N PHE A 144 -6.89 4.87 7.80
CA PHE A 144 -7.15 5.60 6.57
C PHE A 144 -8.61 6.01 6.42
N GLU A 145 -9.54 5.14 6.85
CA GLU A 145 -10.98 5.43 6.85
C GLU A 145 -11.39 6.47 7.90
N ARG A 146 -10.58 6.62 8.97
CA ARG A 146 -10.80 7.55 10.08
C ARG A 146 -10.02 8.87 9.93
N GLY A 147 -9.25 9.00 8.85
CA GLY A 147 -8.48 10.21 8.56
C GLY A 147 -9.39 11.43 8.37
N THR A 148 -8.91 12.60 8.78
CA THR A 148 -9.63 13.88 8.64
C THR A 148 -9.10 14.74 7.50
N TYR A 149 -8.05 14.28 6.83
CA TYR A 149 -7.45 14.98 5.70
C TYR A 149 -8.06 14.47 4.40
N GLU A 150 -8.66 15.36 3.62
CA GLU A 150 -9.22 15.03 2.31
C GLU A 150 -8.22 15.43 1.22
N GLU A 151 -7.95 14.50 0.31
CA GLU A 151 -7.17 14.78 -0.90
C GLU A 151 -8.04 14.62 -2.14
N PRO A 152 -7.81 15.42 -3.19
CA PRO A 152 -8.46 15.21 -4.46
C PRO A 152 -8.08 13.84 -5.03
N LEU A 153 -9.06 13.15 -5.60
CA LEU A 153 -8.79 11.95 -6.38
C LEU A 153 -8.08 12.35 -7.67
N LEU A 154 -6.83 11.91 -7.81
CA LEU A 154 -6.05 12.12 -9.02
C LEU A 154 -6.18 10.89 -9.92
N ILE A 155 -6.52 11.12 -11.19
CA ILE A 155 -6.53 10.10 -12.23
C ILE A 155 -5.29 10.26 -13.10
N GLN A 156 -4.77 9.15 -13.63
CA GLN A 156 -3.78 9.21 -14.69
C GLN A 156 -4.39 9.91 -15.91
N ILE A 157 -3.67 10.91 -16.43
CA ILE A 157 -4.00 11.58 -17.69
C ILE A 157 -2.82 11.36 -18.63
N ASP A 158 -3.08 10.70 -19.75
CA ASP A 158 -2.08 10.49 -20.79
C ASP A 158 -2.11 11.64 -21.81
N GLY A 159 -0.93 12.10 -22.21
CA GLY A 159 -0.78 13.16 -23.20
C GLY A 159 -0.90 14.58 -22.63
N PRO A 160 -0.83 15.61 -23.50
CA PRO A 160 -0.91 17.00 -23.06
C PRO A 160 -2.32 17.32 -22.52
N SER A 161 -2.39 17.78 -21.28
CA SER A 161 -3.58 18.40 -20.70
C SER A 161 -3.58 19.91 -21.00
N LEU A 162 -4.72 20.46 -21.41
CA LEU A 162 -4.94 21.90 -21.60
C LEU A 162 -4.87 22.67 -20.27
#